data_AF-A0A8S2A636-F1
#
_entry.id   AF-A0A8S2A636-F1
#
_cell.length_a   1.000
_cell.length_b   1.000
_cell.length_c   1.000
_cell.angle_alpha   90.00
_cell.angle_beta   90.00
_cell.angle_gamma   90.00
#
_symmetry.space_group_name_H-M   'P 1'
#
loop_
_entity.id
_entity.type
_entity.pdbx_description
1 polymer ?
#
loop_
_entity_poly.entity_id
_entity_poly.type
_entity_poly.pdbx_seq_one_letter_code
_entity_poly.pdbx_strand_id
1 'polypeptide(L)'
;MVESFEKIREDEVNAMIKKLEEASSSASSENLSELFITLPSDVTSRVALGRKHSEDETARDLKKRVRQIMELLGEFPIGEYVPILGWIDGIRGFNKKIKEVSRGFSDLMDKVVQEHLEADKHKADFVDILLSIEKDKNNGFQVQRDDIKFMILDMFIGGTSTTSTLLEWTMTELIRSPKSMKKLQDEIRSTIRPHGSYIKEKEVETMKYLKAVIKEVLRLHPSLPMILPRLLSEDVKVKGYNIAAGTEVIINAWAIQRDTAIWGPDAEEFKPERHLDSALDYHGKNLNYIPFGSGRRICPGINLALGLAEVTVANLVGRFDWKVEAGPNGDQPDLAEAIGIDVCRKSPLIAFPSSVM
;
A
#
# COMPACT_ATOMS: atom_id res chain seq x y z
N MET A 1 -3.50 12.39 -13.90
CA MET A 1 -4.19 12.38 -12.59
C MET A 1 -3.24 12.08 -11.44
N VAL A 2 -2.37 11.06 -11.50
CA VAL A 2 -1.42 10.81 -10.39
C VAL A 2 -0.37 11.93 -10.26
N GLU A 3 0.13 12.44 -11.39
CA GLU A 3 1.07 13.57 -11.45
C GLU A 3 0.51 14.87 -10.83
N SER A 4 -0.80 15.15 -10.98
CA SER A 4 -1.41 16.36 -10.41
C SER A 4 -1.41 16.39 -8.86
N PHE A 5 -1.10 15.25 -8.24
CA PHE A 5 -0.97 15.08 -6.79
C PHE A 5 0.49 14.96 -6.32
N GLU A 6 1.48 15.15 -7.20
CA GLU A 6 2.92 15.15 -6.85
C GLU A 6 3.20 16.10 -5.68
N LYS A 7 2.66 17.32 -5.73
CA LYS A 7 2.87 18.30 -4.66
C LYS A 7 2.35 17.85 -3.29
N ILE A 8 1.25 17.09 -3.25
CA ILE A 8 0.74 16.51 -2.00
C ILE A 8 1.73 15.49 -1.45
N ARG A 9 2.25 14.61 -2.31
CA ARG A 9 3.27 13.62 -1.90
C ARG A 9 4.55 14.32 -1.42
N GLU A 10 4.99 15.34 -2.14
CA GLU A 10 6.15 16.15 -1.75
C GLU A 10 5.96 16.80 -0.37
N ASP A 11 4.82 17.42 -0.10
CA ASP A 11 4.54 18.06 1.18
C ASP A 11 4.57 17.05 2.34
N GLU A 12 3.93 15.88 2.18
CA GLU A 12 3.88 14.86 3.23
C GLU A 12 5.22 14.15 3.44
N VAL A 13 5.97 13.90 2.37
CA VAL A 13 7.32 13.33 2.47
C VAL A 13 8.25 14.33 3.17
N ASN A 14 8.18 15.62 2.85
CA ASN A 14 8.96 16.64 3.56
C ASN A 14 8.59 16.74 5.05
N ALA A 15 7.31 16.61 5.40
CA ALA A 15 6.89 16.58 6.79
C ALA A 15 7.48 15.38 7.55
N MET A 16 7.52 14.19 6.93
CA MET A 16 8.19 13.02 7.50
C MET A 16 9.70 13.24 7.64
N ILE A 17 10.36 13.77 6.60
CA ILE A 17 11.80 14.06 6.62
C ILE A 17 12.14 15.00 7.77
N LYS A 18 11.37 16.08 7.95
CA LYS A 18 11.58 17.03 9.04
C LYS A 18 11.54 16.36 10.41
N LYS A 19 10.58 15.46 10.64
CA LYS A 19 10.49 14.70 11.89
C LYS A 19 11.73 13.81 12.10
N LEU A 20 12.24 13.19 11.03
CA LEU A 20 13.46 12.38 11.09
C LEU A 20 14.74 13.21 11.27
N GLU A 21 14.80 14.43 10.73
CA GLU A 21 15.91 15.37 10.96
C GLU A 21 15.94 15.84 12.43
N GLU A 22 14.78 16.09 13.02
CA GLU A 22 14.64 16.38 14.46
C GLU A 22 15.15 15.19 15.29
N ALA A 23 14.71 13.97 14.97
CA ALA A 23 15.17 12.75 15.65
C ALA A 23 16.67 12.49 15.49
N SER A 24 17.22 12.73 14.30
CA SER A 24 18.65 12.61 14.04
C SER A 24 19.45 13.62 14.88
N SER A 25 18.93 14.84 15.08
CA SER A 25 19.60 15.88 15.86
C SER A 25 19.62 15.56 17.36
N SER A 26 18.59 14.89 17.86
CA SER A 26 18.49 14.40 19.24
C SER A 26 19.08 13.00 19.45
N ALA A 27 19.62 12.35 18.40
CA ALA A 27 20.08 10.96 18.42
C ALA A 27 19.04 9.98 19.00
N SER A 28 17.75 10.22 18.70
CA SER A 28 16.64 9.41 19.17
C SER A 28 16.19 8.40 18.12
N SER A 29 15.62 7.28 18.57
CA SER A 29 14.98 6.32 17.68
C SER A 29 13.58 6.80 17.29
N GLU A 30 13.13 6.43 16.10
CA GLU A 30 11.79 6.69 15.59
C GLU A 30 11.11 5.39 15.18
N ASN A 31 9.79 5.36 15.37
CA ASN A 31 8.94 4.26 14.93
C ASN A 31 8.59 4.46 13.45
N LEU A 32 9.37 3.85 12.56
CA LEU A 32 9.16 3.94 11.12
C LEU A 32 7.83 3.32 10.68
N SER A 33 7.34 2.28 11.37
CA SER A 33 6.03 1.68 11.06
C SER A 33 4.90 2.69 11.23
N GLU A 34 4.92 3.50 12.28
CA GLU A 34 3.93 4.57 12.47
C GLU A 34 4.02 5.67 11.39
N LEU A 35 5.25 6.04 11.00
CA LEU A 35 5.48 6.99 9.92
C LEU A 35 4.98 6.44 8.57
N PHE A 36 5.24 5.17 8.29
CA PHE A 36 4.82 4.50 7.06
C PHE A 36 3.34 4.20 7.00
N ILE A 37 2.62 4.18 8.13
CA ILE A 37 1.15 4.19 8.13
C ILE A 37 0.62 5.61 7.91
N THR A 38 1.22 6.59 8.59
CA THR A 38 0.73 7.98 8.58
C THR A 38 0.86 8.62 7.20
N LEU A 39 2.00 8.46 6.53
CA LEU A 39 2.26 9.08 5.23
C LEU A 39 1.26 8.66 4.13
N PRO A 40 1.09 7.36 3.81
CA PRO A 40 0.09 6.93 2.85
C PRO A 40 -1.34 7.28 3.29
N SER A 41 -1.63 7.30 4.59
CA SER A 41 -2.94 7.75 5.10
C SER A 41 -3.19 9.22 4.77
N ASP A 42 -2.23 10.10 5.04
CA ASP A 42 -2.34 11.54 4.79
C ASP A 42 -2.37 11.84 3.30
N VAL A 43 -1.50 11.21 2.49
CA VAL A 43 -1.53 11.34 1.03
C VAL A 43 -2.85 10.86 0.47
N THR A 44 -3.31 9.66 0.83
CA THR A 44 -4.55 9.11 0.30
C THR A 44 -5.75 9.91 0.77
N SER A 45 -5.77 10.40 2.01
CA SER A 45 -6.80 11.32 2.50
C SER A 45 -6.83 12.62 1.69
N ARG A 46 -5.67 13.24 1.44
CA ARG A 46 -5.60 14.52 0.68
C ARG A 46 -5.98 14.32 -0.78
N VAL A 47 -5.64 13.18 -1.38
CA VAL A 47 -6.00 12.86 -2.75
C VAL A 47 -7.49 12.48 -2.86
N ALA A 48 -7.98 11.63 -1.96
CA ALA A 48 -9.32 11.08 -2.01
C ALA A 48 -10.39 12.05 -1.51
N LEU A 49 -10.08 12.88 -0.49
CA LEU A 49 -11.05 13.76 0.20
C LEU A 49 -10.68 15.25 0.17
N GLY A 50 -9.53 15.61 -0.40
CA GLY A 50 -9.01 16.98 -0.36
C GLY A 50 -8.53 17.45 1.03
N ARG A 51 -8.43 16.54 2.02
CA ARG A 51 -8.15 16.88 3.43
C ARG A 51 -7.05 16.01 4.03
N LYS A 52 -6.27 16.57 4.95
CA LYS A 52 -5.20 15.84 5.65
C LYS A 52 -5.75 15.07 6.85
N HIS A 53 -5.28 13.84 7.05
CA HIS A 53 -5.82 12.95 8.08
C HIS A 53 -5.36 13.31 9.49
N SER A 54 -4.11 13.74 9.65
CA SER A 54 -3.56 14.15 10.96
C SER A 54 -4.31 15.32 11.61
N GLU A 55 -4.99 16.16 10.82
CA GLU A 55 -5.50 17.47 11.23
C GLU A 55 -7.04 17.59 11.20
N ASP A 56 -7.77 16.63 10.62
CA ASP A 56 -9.23 16.70 10.43
C ASP A 56 -9.98 15.55 11.14
N GLU A 57 -11.03 15.88 11.92
CA GLU A 57 -11.84 14.89 12.64
C GLU A 57 -12.53 13.88 11.72
N THR A 58 -13.01 14.31 10.54
CA THR A 58 -13.67 13.47 9.54
C THR A 58 -12.70 12.43 9.00
N ALA A 59 -11.44 12.84 8.77
CA ALA A 59 -10.42 11.92 8.31
C ALA A 59 -9.97 10.96 9.44
N ARG A 60 -9.93 11.40 10.70
CA ARG A 60 -9.73 10.50 11.86
C ARG A 60 -10.83 9.46 11.97
N ASP A 61 -12.08 9.88 11.79
CA ASP A 61 -13.23 8.98 11.74
C ASP A 61 -13.12 8.01 10.56
N LEU A 62 -12.66 8.44 9.38
CA LEU A 62 -12.43 7.54 8.24
C LEU A 62 -11.44 6.44 8.58
N LYS A 63 -10.28 6.76 9.15
CA LYS A 63 -9.30 5.74 9.56
C LYS A 63 -9.87 4.78 10.59
N LYS A 64 -10.64 5.28 11.56
CA LYS A 64 -11.31 4.45 12.56
C LYS A 64 -12.28 3.48 11.89
N ARG A 65 -13.11 3.95 10.94
CA ARG A 65 -14.05 3.12 10.19
C ARG A 65 -13.32 2.08 9.33
N VAL A 66 -12.28 2.49 8.63
CA VAL A 66 -11.45 1.60 7.80
C VAL A 66 -10.83 0.49 8.62
N ARG A 67 -10.30 0.80 9.81
CA ARG A 67 -9.79 -0.23 10.72
C ARG A 67 -10.88 -1.24 11.11
N GLN A 68 -12.07 -0.77 11.45
CA GLN A 68 -13.19 -1.66 11.79
C GLN A 68 -13.63 -2.53 10.60
N ILE A 69 -13.56 -2.00 9.37
CA ILE A 69 -13.83 -2.74 8.14
C ILE A 69 -12.77 -3.81 7.90
N MET A 70 -11.48 -3.48 8.02
CA MET A 70 -10.38 -4.44 7.87
C MET A 70 -10.45 -5.55 8.91
N GLU A 71 -10.78 -5.21 10.17
CA GLU A 71 -11.02 -6.20 11.22
C GLU A 71 -12.15 -7.15 10.84
N LEU A 72 -13.25 -6.66 10.27
CA LEU A 72 -14.37 -7.49 9.81
C LEU A 72 -14.02 -8.37 8.61
N LEU A 73 -13.30 -7.83 7.63
CA LEU A 73 -12.88 -8.58 6.44
C LEU A 73 -11.92 -9.73 6.79
N GLY A 74 -11.15 -9.60 7.87
CA GLY A 74 -10.28 -10.66 8.38
C GLY A 74 -10.98 -11.71 9.25
N GLU A 75 -12.28 -11.57 9.56
CA GLU A 75 -13.04 -12.58 10.31
C GLU A 75 -13.53 -13.70 9.39
N PHE A 76 -13.84 -14.86 9.98
CA PHE A 76 -14.38 -16.03 9.28
C PHE A 76 -15.90 -16.15 9.53
N PRO A 77 -16.76 -15.60 8.64
CA PRO A 77 -18.20 -15.73 8.76
C PRO A 77 -18.65 -17.17 8.55
N ILE A 78 -19.15 -17.82 9.61
CA ILE A 78 -19.47 -19.25 9.59
C ILE A 78 -20.57 -19.55 8.55
N GLY A 79 -21.54 -18.65 8.40
CA GLY A 79 -22.64 -18.78 7.44
C GLY A 79 -22.21 -18.72 5.98
N GLU A 80 -21.05 -18.14 5.66
CA GLU A 80 -20.54 -18.14 4.28
C GLU A 80 -19.98 -19.51 3.89
N TYR A 81 -19.35 -20.21 4.81
CA TYR A 81 -18.76 -21.53 4.55
C TYR A 81 -19.71 -22.69 4.88
N VAL A 82 -20.53 -22.52 5.92
CA VAL A 82 -21.49 -23.51 6.41
C VAL A 82 -22.84 -22.83 6.61
N PRO A 83 -23.66 -22.68 5.54
CA PRO A 83 -24.90 -21.90 5.58
C PRO A 83 -25.88 -22.28 6.69
N ILE A 84 -25.98 -23.58 7.03
CA ILE A 84 -26.85 -24.06 8.11
C ILE A 84 -26.43 -23.56 9.51
N LEU A 85 -25.17 -23.15 9.66
CA LEU A 85 -24.62 -22.61 10.90
C LEU A 85 -24.54 -21.06 10.90
N GLY A 86 -25.12 -20.38 9.91
CA GLY A 86 -25.07 -18.91 9.82
C GLY A 86 -25.73 -18.17 11.00
N TRP A 87 -26.57 -18.84 11.78
CA TRP A 87 -27.11 -18.28 13.04
C TRP A 87 -26.01 -18.00 14.08
N ILE A 88 -24.88 -18.70 14.03
CA ILE A 88 -23.74 -18.48 14.93
C ILE A 88 -23.16 -17.08 14.73
N ASP A 89 -23.14 -16.56 13.49
CA ASP A 89 -22.71 -15.19 13.21
C ASP A 89 -23.61 -14.14 13.87
N GLY A 90 -24.88 -14.46 14.09
CA GLY A 90 -25.80 -13.64 14.87
C GLY A 90 -25.44 -13.64 16.36
N ILE A 91 -25.20 -14.83 16.94
CA ILE A 91 -24.90 -14.98 18.37
C ILE A 91 -23.55 -14.38 18.76
N ARG A 92 -22.52 -14.55 17.92
CA ARG A 92 -21.19 -13.96 18.16
C ARG A 92 -21.15 -12.44 17.95
N GLY A 93 -22.26 -11.84 17.54
CA GLY A 93 -22.38 -10.39 17.33
C GLY A 93 -21.80 -9.90 16.02
N PHE A 94 -21.34 -10.79 15.12
CA PHE A 94 -20.75 -10.41 13.84
C PHE A 94 -21.74 -9.66 12.94
N ASN A 95 -22.96 -10.18 12.81
CA ASN A 95 -24.01 -9.52 12.03
C ASN A 95 -24.37 -8.12 12.57
N LYS A 96 -24.28 -7.92 13.89
CA LYS A 96 -24.50 -6.62 14.52
C LYS A 96 -23.34 -5.67 14.23
N LYS A 97 -22.10 -6.14 14.37
CA LYS A 97 -20.88 -5.38 14.07
C LYS A 97 -20.84 -4.93 12.60
N ILE A 98 -21.20 -5.80 11.65
CA ILE A 98 -21.36 -5.43 10.22
C ILE A 98 -22.34 -4.27 10.06
N LYS A 99 -23.53 -4.36 10.65
CA LYS A 99 -24.56 -3.31 10.53
C LYS A 99 -24.10 -1.97 11.12
N GLU A 100 -23.42 -2.00 12.26
CA GLU A 100 -22.89 -0.79 12.92
C GLU A 100 -21.79 -0.14 12.09
N VAL A 101 -20.84 -0.92 11.58
CA VAL A 101 -19.74 -0.44 10.74
C VAL A 101 -20.26 0.09 9.40
N SER A 102 -21.18 -0.63 8.76
CA SER A 102 -21.80 -0.21 7.50
C SER A 102 -22.57 1.11 7.64
N ARG A 103 -23.34 1.28 8.71
CA ARG A 103 -24.04 2.54 8.98
C ARG A 103 -23.06 3.67 9.23
N GLY A 104 -22.09 3.47 10.12
CA GLY A 104 -21.09 4.49 10.44
C GLY A 104 -20.20 4.87 9.26
N PHE A 105 -20.02 3.97 8.28
CA PHE A 105 -19.38 4.27 7.01
C PHE A 105 -20.30 5.09 6.08
N SER A 106 -21.56 4.70 5.93
CA SER A 106 -22.53 5.45 5.11
C SER A 106 -22.65 6.89 5.61
N ASP A 107 -22.86 7.08 6.91
CA ASP A 107 -23.02 8.41 7.52
C ASP A 107 -21.80 9.32 7.25
N LEU A 108 -20.60 8.75 7.35
CA LEU A 108 -19.36 9.45 7.07
C LEU A 108 -19.24 9.85 5.60
N MET A 109 -19.54 8.92 4.68
CA MET A 109 -19.45 9.19 3.25
C MET A 109 -20.53 10.15 2.79
N ASP A 110 -21.74 10.08 3.35
CA ASP A 110 -22.80 11.06 3.10
C ASP A 110 -22.35 12.47 3.52
N LYS A 111 -21.69 12.61 4.69
CA LYS A 111 -21.09 13.87 5.12
C LYS A 111 -20.02 14.36 4.14
N VAL A 112 -19.06 13.50 3.77
CA VAL A 112 -18.00 13.85 2.81
C VAL A 112 -18.60 14.34 1.49
N VAL A 113 -19.53 13.58 0.94
CA VAL A 113 -20.19 13.91 -0.32
C VAL A 113 -20.93 15.25 -0.23
N GLN A 114 -21.70 15.47 0.83
CA GLN A 114 -22.49 16.68 1.00
C GLN A 114 -21.59 17.93 1.07
N GLU A 115 -20.48 17.84 1.80
CA GLU A 115 -19.49 18.92 1.88
C GLU A 115 -18.90 19.26 0.50
N HIS A 116 -18.64 18.26 -0.35
CA HIS A 116 -18.11 18.50 -1.70
C HIS A 116 -19.16 19.09 -2.65
N LEU A 117 -20.46 18.82 -2.42
CA LEU A 117 -21.53 19.46 -3.18
C LEU A 117 -21.72 20.94 -2.82
N GLU A 118 -21.45 21.30 -1.56
CA GLU A 118 -21.65 22.66 -1.04
C GLU A 118 -20.41 23.54 -1.18
N ALA A 119 -19.22 22.96 -1.29
CA ALA A 119 -17.98 23.71 -1.35
C ALA A 119 -17.73 24.35 -2.72
N ASP A 120 -17.44 25.65 -2.73
CA ASP A 120 -16.90 26.36 -3.91
C ASP A 120 -15.37 26.20 -3.92
N LYS A 121 -14.88 25.07 -4.45
CA LYS A 121 -13.45 24.74 -4.50
C LYS A 121 -12.82 25.17 -5.83
N HIS A 122 -11.64 25.80 -5.74
CA HIS A 122 -10.82 26.15 -6.90
C HIS A 122 -9.98 24.97 -7.46
N LYS A 123 -9.85 23.85 -6.73
CA LYS A 123 -9.06 22.68 -7.17
C LYS A 123 -9.83 21.39 -6.89
N ALA A 124 -10.04 20.60 -7.95
CA ALA A 124 -10.77 19.34 -7.90
C ALA A 124 -9.94 18.21 -7.26
N ASP A 125 -10.54 17.46 -6.35
CA ASP A 125 -10.03 16.20 -5.81
C ASP A 125 -10.75 14.97 -6.41
N PHE A 126 -10.47 13.77 -5.89
CA PHE A 126 -11.07 12.53 -6.41
C PHE A 126 -12.59 12.50 -6.28
N VAL A 127 -13.17 13.02 -5.18
CA VAL A 127 -14.62 13.08 -5.00
C VAL A 127 -15.23 14.00 -6.05
N ASP A 128 -14.62 15.18 -6.28
CA ASP A 128 -15.10 16.14 -7.27
C ASP A 128 -15.14 15.53 -8.68
N ILE A 129 -14.10 14.75 -9.03
CA ILE A 129 -14.03 14.04 -10.31
C ILE A 129 -15.16 13.01 -10.40
N LEU A 130 -15.37 12.18 -9.36
CA LEU A 130 -16.45 11.18 -9.36
C LEU A 130 -17.85 11.81 -9.44
N LEU A 131 -18.08 12.91 -8.72
CA LEU A 131 -19.33 13.68 -8.79
C LEU A 131 -19.53 14.32 -10.16
N SER A 132 -18.46 14.73 -10.85
CA SER A 132 -18.56 15.23 -12.23
C SER A 132 -18.97 14.13 -13.21
N ILE A 133 -18.47 12.91 -13.03
CA ILE A 133 -18.81 11.73 -13.84
C ILE A 133 -20.26 11.30 -13.60
N GLU A 134 -20.74 11.34 -12.36
CA GLU A 134 -22.15 11.07 -12.02
C GLU A 134 -23.11 12.05 -12.71
N LYS A 135 -22.72 13.32 -12.81
CA LYS A 135 -23.53 14.35 -13.48
C LYS A 135 -23.56 14.21 -15.00
N ASP A 136 -22.49 13.67 -15.59
CA ASP A 136 -22.41 13.49 -17.04
C ASP A 136 -23.12 12.21 -17.51
N LYS A 137 -24.35 12.40 -18.00
CA LYS A 137 -25.21 11.32 -18.51
C LYS A 137 -24.80 10.78 -19.88
N ASN A 138 -23.79 11.37 -20.52
CA ASN A 138 -23.37 10.98 -21.87
C ASN A 138 -22.22 9.94 -21.87
N ASN A 139 -21.78 9.49 -20.70
CA ASN A 139 -20.57 8.67 -20.54
C ASN A 139 -20.73 7.19 -20.94
N GLY A 140 -21.95 6.76 -21.29
CA GLY A 140 -22.25 5.37 -21.66
C GLY A 140 -22.25 4.37 -20.49
N PHE A 141 -21.99 4.82 -19.26
CA PHE A 141 -22.15 4.06 -18.01
C PHE A 141 -22.75 4.96 -16.93
N GLN A 142 -23.49 4.36 -15.99
CA GLN A 142 -24.12 5.08 -14.87
C GLN A 142 -23.35 4.78 -13.58
N VAL A 143 -22.79 5.82 -12.97
CA VAL A 143 -22.23 5.77 -11.62
C VAL A 143 -23.28 6.29 -10.66
N GLN A 144 -23.70 5.48 -9.68
CA GLN A 144 -24.63 5.90 -8.64
C GLN A 144 -23.89 6.51 -7.46
N ARG A 145 -24.61 7.26 -6.63
CA ARG A 145 -24.03 7.90 -5.45
C ARG A 145 -23.34 6.90 -4.52
N ASP A 146 -23.94 5.73 -4.32
CA ASP A 146 -23.36 4.70 -3.47
C ASP A 146 -22.08 4.11 -4.07
N ASP A 147 -21.97 3.99 -5.40
CA ASP A 147 -20.73 3.57 -6.06
C ASP A 147 -19.58 4.54 -5.76
N ILE A 148 -19.86 5.85 -5.73
CA ILE A 148 -18.88 6.89 -5.36
C ILE A 148 -18.36 6.67 -3.94
N LYS A 149 -19.27 6.43 -2.98
CA LYS A 149 -18.90 6.18 -1.58
C LYS A 149 -17.96 4.97 -1.48
N PHE A 150 -18.30 3.87 -2.15
CA PHE A 150 -17.46 2.66 -2.14
C PHE A 150 -16.12 2.87 -2.86
N MET A 151 -16.08 3.60 -3.96
CA MET A 151 -14.81 3.92 -4.65
C MET A 151 -13.87 4.76 -3.76
N ILE A 152 -14.40 5.72 -2.99
CA ILE A 152 -13.61 6.49 -2.03
C ILE A 152 -13.02 5.57 -0.94
N LEU A 153 -13.84 4.65 -0.42
CA LEU A 153 -13.40 3.68 0.57
C LEU A 153 -12.31 2.75 0.03
N ASP A 154 -12.54 2.15 -1.14
CA ASP A 154 -11.60 1.23 -1.78
C ASP A 154 -10.26 1.91 -2.03
N MET A 155 -10.29 3.18 -2.47
CA MET A 155 -9.08 3.98 -2.65
C MET A 155 -8.35 4.18 -1.32
N PHE A 156 -9.06 4.50 -0.24
CA PHE A 156 -8.44 4.73 1.07
C PHE A 156 -7.86 3.45 1.68
N ILE A 157 -8.62 2.35 1.66
CA ILE A 157 -8.18 1.03 2.15
C ILE A 157 -6.97 0.57 1.35
N GLY A 158 -7.12 0.50 0.03
CA GLY A 158 -6.09 -0.03 -0.87
C GLY A 158 -4.83 0.83 -0.88
N GLY A 159 -4.96 2.15 -0.93
CA GLY A 159 -3.82 3.08 -1.00
C GLY A 159 -3.01 3.19 0.30
N THR A 160 -3.66 2.99 1.45
CA THR A 160 -3.02 3.17 2.76
C THR A 160 -2.22 1.94 3.18
N SER A 161 -2.89 0.83 3.49
CA SER A 161 -2.24 -0.33 4.13
C SER A 161 -1.18 -0.96 3.20
N THR A 162 -1.51 -1.16 1.92
CA THR A 162 -0.58 -1.85 1.00
C THR A 162 0.71 -1.06 0.74
N THR A 163 0.62 0.27 0.64
CA THR A 163 1.78 1.16 0.47
C THR A 163 2.61 1.25 1.75
N SER A 164 1.94 1.26 2.92
CA SER A 164 2.61 1.24 4.23
C SER A 164 3.49 0.00 4.36
N THR A 165 2.92 -1.17 4.05
CA THR A 165 3.61 -2.47 4.04
C THR A 165 4.78 -2.49 3.07
N LEU A 166 4.64 -1.93 1.87
CA LEU A 166 5.73 -1.81 0.90
C LEU A 166 6.89 -0.97 1.45
N LEU A 167 6.61 0.21 2.01
CA LEU A 167 7.62 1.08 2.60
C LEU A 167 8.35 0.40 3.76
N GLU A 168 7.58 -0.23 4.65
CA GLU A 168 8.11 -0.93 5.82
C GLU A 168 9.03 -2.09 5.43
N TRP A 169 8.61 -2.97 4.53
CA TRP A 169 9.45 -4.07 4.05
C TRP A 169 10.66 -3.58 3.27
N THR A 170 10.52 -2.50 2.50
CA THR A 170 11.65 -1.92 1.77
C THR A 170 12.75 -1.46 2.70
N MET A 171 12.41 -0.67 3.72
CA MET A 171 13.40 -0.21 4.68
C MET A 171 13.95 -1.36 5.53
N THR A 172 13.13 -2.35 5.86
CA THR A 172 13.55 -3.54 6.59
C THR A 172 14.62 -4.32 5.84
N GLU A 173 14.40 -4.63 4.56
CA GLU A 173 15.37 -5.38 3.74
C GLU A 173 16.64 -4.58 3.46
N LEU A 174 16.52 -3.27 3.23
CA LEU A 174 17.68 -2.40 3.05
C LEU A 174 18.55 -2.35 4.32
N ILE A 175 17.96 -2.16 5.49
CA ILE A 175 18.69 -2.15 6.77
C ILE A 175 19.39 -3.50 7.02
N ARG A 176 18.71 -4.62 6.69
CA ARG A 176 19.27 -5.97 6.81
C ARG A 176 20.36 -6.27 5.79
N SER A 177 20.43 -5.53 4.69
CA SER A 177 21.38 -5.71 3.60
C SER A 177 22.27 -4.48 3.42
N PRO A 178 23.31 -4.28 4.26
CA PRO A 178 24.20 -3.12 4.17
C PRO A 178 24.82 -2.92 2.79
N LYS A 179 25.08 -4.02 2.06
CA LYS A 179 25.56 -3.98 0.67
C LYS A 179 24.54 -3.33 -0.26
N SER A 180 23.27 -3.73 -0.16
CA SER A 180 22.20 -3.17 -0.98
C SER A 180 21.88 -1.73 -0.58
N MET A 181 21.84 -1.43 0.73
CA MET A 181 21.70 -0.07 1.24
C MET A 181 22.77 0.85 0.65
N LYS A 182 24.05 0.46 0.78
CA LYS A 182 25.16 1.26 0.27
C LYS A 182 25.07 1.48 -1.24
N LYS A 183 24.76 0.44 -2.01
CA LYS A 183 24.62 0.56 -3.47
C LYS A 183 23.48 1.50 -3.89
N LEU A 184 22.36 1.49 -3.15
CA LEU A 184 21.26 2.42 -3.37
C LEU A 184 21.64 3.85 -2.97
N GLN A 185 22.33 4.01 -1.83
CA GLN A 185 22.88 5.32 -1.41
C GLN A 185 23.83 5.88 -2.46
N ASP A 186 24.71 5.05 -3.03
CA ASP A 186 25.66 5.45 -4.07
C ASP A 186 24.94 5.90 -5.36
N GLU A 187 23.89 5.18 -5.79
CA GLU A 187 23.03 5.60 -6.93
C GLU A 187 22.36 6.95 -6.66
N ILE A 188 21.75 7.13 -5.49
CA ILE A 188 21.02 8.36 -5.15
C ILE A 188 21.97 9.56 -5.03
N ARG A 189 23.07 9.40 -4.28
CA ARG A 189 24.02 10.49 -3.97
C ARG A 189 24.86 10.89 -5.20
N SER A 190 25.04 9.99 -6.16
CA SER A 190 25.70 10.33 -7.44
C SER A 190 24.78 11.10 -8.40
N THR A 191 23.47 10.90 -8.30
CA THR A 191 22.47 11.51 -9.20
C THR A 191 22.13 12.95 -8.80
N ILE A 192 22.20 13.30 -7.50
CA ILE A 192 21.60 14.54 -6.98
C ILE A 192 22.63 15.47 -6.36
N ARG A 193 22.62 16.73 -6.82
CA ARG A 193 23.41 17.82 -6.24
C ARG A 193 22.56 19.10 -6.11
N PRO A 194 22.67 19.83 -4.98
CA PRO A 194 23.50 19.57 -3.80
C PRO A 194 22.98 18.40 -2.94
N HIS A 195 23.88 17.77 -2.18
CA HIS A 195 23.52 16.71 -1.23
C HIS A 195 22.50 17.24 -0.22
N GLY A 196 21.55 16.39 0.19
CA GLY A 196 20.45 16.79 1.08
C GLY A 196 19.30 17.55 0.41
N SER A 197 19.30 17.70 -0.92
CA SER A 197 18.14 18.25 -1.65
C SER A 197 16.96 17.28 -1.66
N TYR A 198 15.73 17.80 -1.76
CA TYR A 198 14.55 16.95 -1.95
C TYR A 198 14.62 16.27 -3.32
N ILE A 199 14.45 14.96 -3.33
CA ILE A 199 14.48 14.15 -4.54
C ILE A 199 13.07 14.12 -5.13
N LYS A 200 12.93 14.61 -6.35
CA LYS A 200 11.65 14.68 -7.07
C LYS A 200 11.33 13.36 -7.78
N GLU A 201 10.05 13.14 -8.07
CA GLU A 201 9.58 11.94 -8.77
C GLU A 201 10.27 11.75 -10.13
N LYS A 202 10.49 12.85 -10.86
CA LYS A 202 11.22 12.82 -12.14
C LYS A 202 12.66 12.33 -12.03
N GLU A 203 13.34 12.60 -10.92
CA GLU A 203 14.71 12.11 -10.68
C GLU A 203 14.68 10.61 -10.35
N VAL A 204 13.70 10.18 -9.56
CA VAL A 204 13.44 8.79 -9.17
C VAL A 204 13.18 7.89 -10.38
N GLU A 205 12.55 8.39 -11.44
CA GLU A 205 12.32 7.64 -12.68
C GLU A 205 13.62 7.09 -13.30
N THR A 206 14.75 7.76 -13.07
CA THR A 206 16.05 7.39 -13.63
C THR A 206 16.85 6.40 -12.75
N MET A 207 16.41 6.17 -11.51
CA MET A 207 17.11 5.37 -10.50
C MET A 207 16.85 3.87 -10.68
N LYS A 208 17.68 3.19 -11.49
CA LYS A 208 17.46 1.79 -11.87
C LYS A 208 17.56 0.83 -10.67
N TYR A 209 18.50 1.06 -9.77
CA TYR A 209 18.70 0.19 -8.61
C TYR A 209 17.58 0.38 -7.57
N LEU A 210 17.08 1.60 -7.38
CA LEU A 210 15.85 1.84 -6.60
C LEU A 210 14.66 1.03 -7.14
N LYS A 211 14.41 1.08 -8.46
CA LYS A 211 13.34 0.26 -9.07
C LYS A 211 13.58 -1.23 -8.83
N ALA A 212 14.83 -1.68 -8.93
CA ALA A 212 15.20 -3.07 -8.69
C ALA A 212 14.98 -3.50 -7.23
N VAL A 213 15.26 -2.62 -6.27
CA VAL A 213 14.98 -2.82 -4.84
C VAL A 213 13.47 -2.97 -4.62
N ILE A 214 12.66 -2.03 -5.12
CA ILE A 214 11.20 -2.09 -4.96
C ILE A 214 10.63 -3.36 -5.61
N LYS A 215 11.13 -3.75 -6.79
CA LYS A 215 10.72 -5.01 -7.44
C LYS A 215 11.02 -6.22 -6.57
N GLU A 216 12.21 -6.28 -5.97
CA GLU A 216 12.61 -7.41 -5.13
C GLU A 216 11.85 -7.48 -3.82
N VAL A 217 11.57 -6.33 -3.20
CA VAL A 217 10.71 -6.26 -2.01
C VAL A 217 9.33 -6.79 -2.34
N LEU A 218 8.71 -6.34 -3.42
CA LEU A 218 7.38 -6.82 -3.85
C LEU A 218 7.38 -8.30 -4.26
N ARG A 219 8.53 -8.85 -4.67
CA ARG A 219 8.68 -10.28 -4.96
C ARG A 219 8.65 -11.10 -3.66
N LEU A 220 9.48 -10.73 -2.70
CA LEU A 220 9.61 -11.45 -1.43
C LEU A 220 8.42 -11.20 -0.50
N HIS A 221 8.02 -9.95 -0.38
CA HIS A 221 7.03 -9.46 0.59
C HIS A 221 5.85 -8.78 -0.14
N PRO A 222 5.09 -9.50 -0.98
CA PRO A 222 3.89 -8.93 -1.59
C PRO A 222 2.89 -8.57 -0.49
N SER A 223 2.38 -7.34 -0.47
CA SER A 223 1.44 -6.89 0.57
C SER A 223 0.20 -7.79 0.65
N LEU A 224 -0.25 -8.34 -0.48
CA LEU A 224 -1.32 -9.34 -0.58
C LEU A 224 -0.76 -10.67 -1.12
N PRO A 225 -0.22 -11.57 -0.26
CA PRO A 225 0.41 -12.81 -0.71
C PRO A 225 -0.59 -13.79 -1.35
N MET A 226 -1.83 -13.77 -0.87
CA MET A 226 -2.99 -14.37 -1.51
C MET A 226 -3.76 -13.23 -2.18
N ILE A 227 -3.66 -13.10 -3.50
CA ILE A 227 -4.39 -12.06 -4.23
C ILE A 227 -5.89 -12.22 -3.95
N LEU A 228 -6.63 -11.11 -3.95
CA LEU A 228 -8.07 -11.08 -3.71
C LEU A 228 -8.82 -12.19 -4.50
N PRO A 229 -9.68 -12.97 -3.82
CA PRO A 229 -10.35 -14.12 -4.42
C PRO A 229 -11.17 -13.76 -5.68
N ARG A 230 -11.29 -14.71 -6.60
CA ARG A 230 -12.09 -14.60 -7.82
C ARG A 230 -13.20 -15.63 -7.80
N LEU A 231 -14.43 -15.18 -8.05
CA LEU A 231 -15.56 -16.06 -8.25
C LEU A 231 -15.76 -16.32 -9.74
N LEU A 232 -15.81 -17.60 -10.12
CA LEU A 232 -16.07 -17.98 -11.51
C LEU A 232 -17.52 -17.69 -11.89
N SER A 233 -17.73 -16.99 -13.00
CA SER A 233 -19.07 -16.72 -13.53
C SER A 233 -19.62 -17.85 -14.41
N GLU A 234 -18.76 -18.71 -14.91
CA GLU A 234 -19.09 -19.80 -15.83
C GLU A 234 -18.17 -21.00 -15.59
N ASP A 235 -18.59 -22.17 -16.06
CA ASP A 235 -17.76 -23.37 -16.05
C ASP A 235 -16.55 -23.18 -16.97
N VAL A 236 -15.35 -23.51 -16.49
CA VAL A 236 -14.11 -23.38 -17.26
C VAL A 236 -13.28 -24.65 -17.20
N LYS A 237 -12.41 -24.83 -18.21
CA LYS A 237 -11.41 -25.88 -18.21
C LYS A 237 -10.01 -25.29 -18.09
N VAL A 238 -9.30 -25.60 -17.01
CA VAL A 238 -7.93 -25.13 -16.76
C VAL A 238 -6.99 -26.32 -16.69
N LYS A 239 -5.99 -26.38 -17.57
CA LYS A 239 -5.02 -27.50 -17.66
C LYS A 239 -5.68 -28.90 -17.68
N GLY A 240 -6.86 -29.01 -18.30
CA GLY A 240 -7.63 -30.26 -18.38
C GLY A 240 -8.63 -30.50 -17.25
N TYR A 241 -8.57 -29.73 -16.15
CA TYR A 241 -9.51 -29.81 -15.04
C TYR A 241 -10.77 -28.99 -15.33
N ASN A 242 -11.94 -29.57 -15.10
CA ASN A 242 -13.21 -28.85 -15.14
C ASN A 242 -13.42 -28.15 -13.79
N ILE A 243 -13.65 -26.84 -13.82
CA ILE A 243 -13.92 -26.01 -12.65
C ILE A 243 -15.29 -25.37 -12.85
N ALA A 244 -16.20 -25.61 -11.91
CA ALA A 244 -17.58 -25.15 -12.02
C ALA A 244 -17.71 -23.64 -11.74
N ALA A 245 -18.71 -23.00 -12.34
CA ALA A 245 -19.19 -21.69 -11.96
C ALA A 245 -19.49 -21.63 -10.45
N GLY A 246 -19.24 -20.47 -9.83
CA GLY A 246 -19.36 -20.28 -8.39
C GLY A 246 -18.18 -20.81 -7.57
N THR A 247 -17.18 -21.43 -8.20
CA THR A 247 -15.92 -21.76 -7.51
C THR A 247 -15.15 -20.49 -7.19
N GLU A 248 -14.69 -20.36 -5.94
CA GLU A 248 -13.75 -19.33 -5.53
C GLU A 248 -12.32 -19.77 -5.84
N VAL A 249 -11.54 -18.90 -6.47
CA VAL A 249 -10.14 -19.13 -6.84
C VAL A 249 -9.26 -18.08 -6.18
N ILE A 250 -8.26 -18.57 -5.43
CA ILE A 250 -7.24 -17.77 -4.77
C ILE A 250 -5.91 -18.00 -5.48
N ILE A 251 -5.23 -16.92 -5.85
CA ILE A 251 -3.91 -16.98 -6.49
C ILE A 251 -2.84 -16.70 -5.43
N ASN A 252 -2.01 -17.70 -5.15
CA ASN A 252 -0.92 -17.60 -4.19
C ASN A 252 0.32 -16.94 -4.85
N ALA A 253 0.33 -15.61 -4.86
CA ALA A 253 1.44 -14.81 -5.38
C ALA A 253 2.74 -15.06 -4.59
N TRP A 254 2.64 -15.26 -3.27
CA TRP A 254 3.80 -15.57 -2.43
C TRP A 254 4.52 -16.83 -2.90
N ALA A 255 3.79 -17.91 -3.17
CA ALA A 255 4.38 -19.16 -3.64
C ALA A 255 4.99 -19.00 -5.04
N ILE A 256 4.28 -18.34 -5.96
CA ILE A 256 4.77 -18.10 -7.33
C ILE A 256 6.08 -17.29 -7.31
N GLN A 257 6.14 -16.26 -6.47
CA GLN A 257 7.26 -15.33 -6.41
C GLN A 257 8.45 -15.86 -5.62
N ARG A 258 8.31 -17.00 -4.93
CA ARG A 258 9.37 -17.71 -4.20
C ARG A 258 9.66 -19.11 -4.76
N ASP A 259 9.00 -19.50 -5.84
CA ASP A 259 9.23 -20.80 -6.49
C ASP A 259 10.68 -20.91 -6.98
N THR A 260 11.44 -21.85 -6.42
CA THR A 260 12.86 -22.06 -6.76
C THR A 260 13.05 -22.56 -8.20
N ALA A 261 12.03 -23.16 -8.82
CA ALA A 261 12.06 -23.51 -10.24
C ALA A 261 12.01 -22.28 -11.15
N ILE A 262 11.46 -21.18 -10.67
CA ILE A 262 11.32 -19.91 -11.40
C ILE A 262 12.45 -18.94 -11.03
N TRP A 263 12.72 -18.81 -9.74
CA TRP A 263 13.58 -17.78 -9.16
C TRP A 263 14.97 -18.28 -8.74
N GLY A 264 15.23 -19.58 -8.90
CA GLY A 264 16.50 -20.21 -8.56
C GLY A 264 16.62 -20.66 -7.10
N PRO A 265 17.75 -21.27 -6.71
CA PRO A 265 17.96 -21.73 -5.33
C PRO A 265 18.06 -20.57 -4.33
N ASP A 266 18.34 -19.35 -4.80
CA ASP A 266 18.40 -18.11 -4.01
C ASP A 266 17.06 -17.35 -4.02
N ALA A 267 15.93 -18.04 -4.24
CA ALA A 267 14.60 -17.43 -4.27
C ALA A 267 14.20 -16.75 -2.94
N GLU A 268 14.72 -17.22 -1.82
CA GLU A 268 14.47 -16.65 -0.50
C GLU A 268 15.39 -15.45 -0.17
N GLU A 269 16.43 -15.21 -0.99
CA GLU A 269 17.41 -14.14 -0.74
C GLU A 269 16.93 -12.80 -1.32
N PHE A 270 17.08 -11.73 -0.53
CA PHE A 270 16.93 -10.36 -1.00
C PHE A 270 18.09 -9.96 -1.91
N LYS A 271 17.84 -10.00 -3.22
CA LYS A 271 18.84 -9.74 -4.25
C LYS A 271 18.29 -8.84 -5.36
N PRO A 272 18.26 -7.51 -5.14
CA PRO A 272 17.78 -6.54 -6.12
C PRO A 272 18.44 -6.67 -7.50
N GLU A 273 19.69 -7.13 -7.56
CA GLU A 273 20.43 -7.35 -8.81
C GLU A 273 19.67 -8.17 -9.85
N ARG A 274 18.77 -9.08 -9.43
CA ARG A 274 17.98 -9.90 -10.36
C ARG A 274 17.05 -9.09 -11.27
N HIS A 275 16.76 -7.84 -10.90
CA HIS A 275 15.83 -6.98 -11.60
C HIS A 275 16.47 -5.87 -12.45
N LEU A 276 17.80 -5.70 -12.41
CA LEU A 276 18.49 -4.61 -13.11
C LEU A 276 18.36 -4.68 -14.64
N ASP A 277 18.48 -5.88 -15.20
CA ASP A 277 18.35 -6.15 -16.63
C ASP A 277 17.05 -6.90 -16.97
N SER A 278 16.09 -6.87 -16.04
CA SER A 278 14.85 -7.63 -16.15
C SER A 278 13.78 -6.84 -16.90
N ALA A 279 13.15 -7.51 -17.88
CA ALA A 279 11.98 -6.99 -18.58
C ALA A 279 10.67 -7.09 -17.75
N LEU A 280 10.75 -7.54 -16.48
CA LEU A 280 9.60 -7.61 -15.59
C LEU A 280 9.01 -6.22 -15.34
N ASP A 281 7.68 -6.13 -15.46
CA ASP A 281 6.89 -4.94 -15.15
C ASP A 281 5.79 -5.26 -14.13
N TYR A 282 5.07 -4.23 -13.70
CA TYR A 282 3.96 -4.36 -12.75
C TYR A 282 2.60 -4.56 -13.42
N HIS A 283 2.57 -4.70 -14.75
CA HIS A 283 1.33 -4.72 -15.54
C HIS A 283 0.73 -6.13 -15.70
N GLY A 284 1.23 -7.10 -14.93
CA GLY A 284 0.66 -8.44 -14.85
C GLY A 284 0.84 -9.28 -16.11
N LYS A 285 1.72 -8.88 -17.03
CA LYS A 285 2.01 -9.63 -18.27
C LYS A 285 2.86 -10.87 -18.01
N ASN A 286 3.78 -10.78 -17.05
CA ASN A 286 4.58 -11.92 -16.63
C ASN A 286 3.94 -12.58 -15.40
N LEU A 287 3.40 -13.79 -15.58
CA LEU A 287 2.69 -14.50 -14.50
C LEU A 287 3.60 -15.04 -13.40
N ASN A 288 4.93 -14.99 -13.58
CA ASN A 288 5.90 -15.33 -12.55
C ASN A 288 6.11 -14.19 -11.54
N TYR A 289 5.63 -12.98 -11.85
CA TYR A 289 5.77 -11.79 -11.02
C TYR A 289 4.47 -10.97 -11.06
N ILE A 290 3.65 -11.13 -10.03
CA ILE A 290 2.27 -10.60 -9.99
C ILE A 290 1.96 -9.87 -8.67
N PRO A 291 2.83 -8.97 -8.18
CA PRO A 291 2.62 -8.32 -6.89
C PRO A 291 1.37 -7.42 -6.84
N PHE A 292 0.85 -7.04 -8.01
CA PHE A 292 -0.38 -6.26 -8.18
C PHE A 292 -1.51 -7.04 -8.87
N GLY A 293 -1.35 -8.37 -8.98
CA GLY A 293 -2.23 -9.25 -9.74
C GLY A 293 -2.08 -9.10 -11.26
N SER A 294 -3.10 -9.56 -11.99
CA SER A 294 -3.12 -9.55 -13.46
C SER A 294 -4.56 -9.51 -14.01
N GLY A 295 -4.68 -9.22 -15.30
CA GLY A 295 -5.92 -9.26 -16.07
C GLY A 295 -6.93 -8.17 -15.69
N ARG A 296 -8.23 -8.49 -15.80
CA ARG A 296 -9.34 -7.53 -15.67
C ARG A 296 -9.46 -6.83 -14.31
N ARG A 297 -8.85 -7.39 -13.25
CA ARG A 297 -8.83 -6.78 -11.91
C ARG A 297 -7.39 -6.62 -11.42
N ILE A 298 -6.48 -6.29 -12.32
CA ILE A 298 -5.17 -5.78 -11.92
C ILE A 298 -5.34 -4.54 -11.06
N CYS A 299 -4.47 -4.33 -10.08
CA CYS A 299 -4.56 -3.19 -9.18
C CYS A 299 -4.65 -1.86 -9.96
N PRO A 300 -5.69 -1.05 -9.75
CA PRO A 300 -5.78 0.27 -10.39
C PRO A 300 -4.84 1.31 -9.75
N GLY A 301 -4.35 1.03 -8.53
CA GLY A 301 -3.53 1.95 -7.72
C GLY A 301 -2.01 1.84 -7.94
N ILE A 302 -1.53 1.06 -8.92
CA ILE A 302 -0.09 0.79 -9.13
C ILE A 302 0.74 2.08 -9.15
N ASN A 303 0.34 3.04 -9.98
CA ASN A 303 1.09 4.28 -10.17
C ASN A 303 1.09 5.17 -8.92
N LEU A 304 0.00 5.16 -8.14
CA LEU A 304 -0.08 5.93 -6.90
C LEU A 304 0.83 5.32 -5.83
N ALA A 305 0.80 4.00 -5.67
CA ALA A 305 1.60 3.27 -4.70
C ALA A 305 3.11 3.42 -5.01
N LEU A 306 3.51 3.19 -6.26
CA LEU A 306 4.91 3.28 -6.68
C LEU A 306 5.43 4.73 -6.63
N GLY A 307 4.65 5.69 -7.11
CA GLY A 307 5.03 7.10 -7.08
C GLY A 307 5.30 7.61 -5.66
N LEU A 308 4.49 7.17 -4.68
CA LEU A 308 4.75 7.47 -3.27
C LEU A 308 5.92 6.67 -2.70
N ALA A 309 5.93 5.35 -2.89
CA ALA A 309 6.93 4.48 -2.26
C ALA A 309 8.36 4.81 -2.70
N GLU A 310 8.57 4.99 -4.00
CA GLU A 310 9.89 5.22 -4.55
C GLU A 310 10.46 6.59 -4.15
N VAL A 311 9.65 7.65 -4.20
CA VAL A 311 10.10 9.00 -3.80
C VAL A 311 10.40 9.08 -2.31
N THR A 312 9.60 8.39 -1.49
CA THR A 312 9.86 8.28 -0.05
C THR A 312 11.17 7.54 0.21
N VAL A 313 11.35 6.33 -0.35
CA VAL A 313 12.57 5.54 -0.14
C VAL A 313 13.81 6.29 -0.63
N ALA A 314 13.74 6.93 -1.81
CA ALA A 314 14.83 7.72 -2.32
C ALA A 314 15.26 8.82 -1.33
N ASN A 315 14.30 9.59 -0.82
CA ASN A 315 14.61 10.68 0.12
C ASN A 315 15.12 10.16 1.47
N LEU A 316 14.56 9.06 1.99
CA LEU A 316 14.98 8.47 3.26
C LEU A 316 16.39 7.90 3.20
N VAL A 317 16.70 7.15 2.13
CA VAL A 317 18.02 6.52 1.94
C VAL A 317 19.08 7.55 1.54
N GLY A 318 18.68 8.55 0.76
CA GLY A 318 19.58 9.62 0.32
C GLY A 318 20.06 10.52 1.46
N ARG A 319 19.21 10.78 2.45
CA ARG A 319 19.45 11.76 3.54
C ARG A 319 20.00 11.16 4.81
N PHE A 320 19.65 9.92 5.12
CA PHE A 320 19.98 9.32 6.41
C PHE A 320 20.77 8.03 6.24
N ASP A 321 21.74 7.84 7.12
CA ASP A 321 22.24 6.53 7.48
C ASP A 321 21.36 5.95 8.60
N TRP A 322 21.16 4.63 8.57
CA TRP A 322 20.18 3.96 9.42
C TRP A 322 20.85 2.95 10.34
N LYS A 323 20.48 2.98 11.62
CA LYS A 323 20.80 1.95 12.60
C LYS A 323 19.51 1.47 13.27
N VAL A 324 19.47 0.24 13.74
CA VAL A 324 18.33 -0.28 14.50
C VAL A 324 18.76 -0.59 15.94
N GLU A 325 17.80 -0.58 16.86
CA GLU A 325 18.06 -1.05 18.22
C GLU A 325 18.44 -2.53 18.19
N ALA A 326 19.50 -2.89 18.90
CA ALA A 326 19.92 -4.27 19.08
C ALA A 326 18.80 -5.04 19.79
N GLY A 327 18.11 -5.91 19.05
CA GLY A 327 17.14 -6.83 19.62
C GLY A 327 17.82 -8.01 20.32
N PRO A 328 17.06 -8.92 20.93
CA PRO A 328 17.58 -10.17 21.52
C PRO A 328 18.39 -11.02 20.53
N ASN A 329 18.14 -10.84 19.22
CA ASN A 329 18.81 -11.53 18.12
C ASN A 329 19.90 -10.66 17.43
N GLY A 330 20.35 -9.56 18.06
CA GLY A 330 21.35 -8.62 17.51
C GLY A 330 20.74 -7.45 16.74
N ASP A 331 21.56 -6.75 15.95
CA ASP A 331 21.21 -5.54 15.19
C ASP A 331 20.34 -5.80 13.93
N GLN A 332 19.62 -6.92 13.87
CA GLN A 332 18.76 -7.25 12.73
C GLN A 332 17.27 -7.13 13.09
N PRO A 333 16.47 -6.41 12.28
CA PRO A 333 15.02 -6.38 12.43
C PRO A 333 14.39 -7.77 12.36
N ASP A 334 13.39 -7.99 13.21
CA ASP A 334 12.51 -9.17 13.18
C ASP A 334 11.70 -9.23 11.86
N LEU A 335 11.73 -10.40 11.22
CA LEU A 335 11.01 -10.70 9.98
C LEU A 335 9.67 -11.40 10.24
N ALA A 336 9.27 -11.59 11.49
CA ALA A 336 7.97 -12.17 11.80
C ALA A 336 6.85 -11.35 11.15
N GLU A 337 5.94 -12.05 10.48
CA GLU A 337 4.80 -11.49 9.78
C GLU A 337 3.56 -11.46 10.69
N ALA A 338 2.76 -10.40 10.58
CA ALA A 338 1.42 -10.36 11.14
C ALA A 338 0.45 -11.11 10.22
N ILE A 339 -0.51 -11.84 10.80
CA ILE A 339 -1.55 -12.52 10.03
C ILE A 339 -2.67 -11.52 9.75
N GLY A 340 -3.00 -11.34 8.47
CA GLY A 340 -4.05 -10.42 8.02
C GLY A 340 -4.33 -10.59 6.53
N ILE A 341 -5.25 -9.77 6.01
CA ILE A 341 -5.47 -9.64 4.56
C ILE A 341 -4.21 -9.10 3.90
N ASP A 342 -3.69 -8.00 4.46
CA ASP A 342 -2.35 -7.52 4.20
C ASP A 342 -1.34 -8.15 5.17
N VAL A 343 -0.18 -8.55 4.65
CA VAL A 343 0.89 -9.14 5.45
C VAL A 343 2.00 -8.10 5.69
N CYS A 344 1.95 -7.49 6.88
CA CYS A 344 2.94 -6.54 7.37
C CYS A 344 3.84 -7.16 8.45
N ARG A 345 4.79 -6.38 8.97
CA ARG A 345 5.63 -6.86 10.06
C ARG A 345 4.82 -6.99 11.35
N LYS A 346 5.08 -8.08 12.08
CA LYS A 346 4.48 -8.33 13.40
C LYS A 346 4.97 -7.33 14.46
N SER A 347 6.25 -6.99 14.37
CA SER A 347 6.94 -6.11 15.30
C SER A 347 7.29 -4.80 14.59
N PRO A 348 7.01 -3.63 15.20
CA PRO A 348 7.29 -2.35 14.56
C PRO A 348 8.78 -2.16 14.28
N LEU A 349 9.09 -1.44 13.20
CA LEU A 349 10.45 -1.07 12.81
C LEU A 349 10.87 0.20 13.56
N ILE A 350 11.74 0.04 14.55
CA ILE A 350 12.34 1.14 15.30
C ILE A 350 13.77 1.35 14.80
N ALA A 351 14.09 2.56 14.36
CA ALA A 351 15.40 2.88 13.78
C ALA A 351 15.88 4.28 14.19
N PHE A 352 17.20 4.45 14.27
CA PHE A 352 17.88 5.72 14.47
C PHE A 352 18.31 6.28 13.11
N PRO A 353 17.75 7.42 12.67
CA PRO A 353 18.28 8.15 11.53
C PRO A 353 19.54 8.91 11.94
N SER A 354 20.52 8.98 11.04
CA SER A 354 21.71 9.81 11.17
C SER A 354 21.90 10.61 9.89
N SER A 355 21.64 11.91 9.92
CA SER A 355 21.76 12.79 8.75
C SER A 355 23.17 12.75 8.17
N VAL A 356 23.24 12.58 6.86
CA VAL A 356 24.50 12.65 6.12
C VAL A 356 24.73 14.10 5.71
N MET A 357 25.71 14.75 6.35
CA MET A 357 26.12 16.13 6.03
C MET A 357 26.57 16.29 4.58
#